data_AF-A0A7V1KNP6-F1
#
_entry.id   AF-A0A7V1KNP6-F1
#
_cell.length_a   1.000
_cell.length_b   1.000
_cell.length_c   1.000
_cell.angle_alpha   90.00
_cell.angle_beta   90.00
_cell.angle_gamma   90.00
#
_symmetry.space_group_name_H-M   'P 1'
#
loop_
_entity.id
_entity.type
_entity.pdbx_description
1 polymer ?
#
loop_
_entity_poly.entity_id
_entity_poly.type
_entity_poly.pdbx_seq_one_letter_code
_entity_poly.pdbx_strand_id
1 'polypeptide(L)'
;MGKLLVVLLLAGVVGCAGPCPAELGTTLAKLLAQYAPVELFRQGVVLWQLSGAQPPEPGPALLAVQGAWDSVQTLSLTLAEGEWPNTLMAVEKTLQVLAEVEAQLEELAELGWAGFSSQQVDSLASLLAAGREAVDGLVLAAGEEAEAAGAGWEFQVAFLSQTVLLSPGTPYLNLAPQWIDYLRRRVPEWLAASGQEALQELIQLSNRNLSPEEGERARQAAGRLLELMLGRCGGGD
;
A
#
# COMPACT_ATOMS: atom_id res chain seq x y z
N MET A 1 -10.27 -28.41 -2.68
CA MET A 1 -9.09 -29.07 -2.08
C MET A 1 -8.55 -28.14 -1.01
N GLY A 2 -8.51 -28.58 0.24
CA GLY A 2 -8.23 -27.73 1.40
C GLY A 2 -6.77 -27.29 1.45
N LYS A 3 -6.52 -25.98 1.57
CA LYS A 3 -5.18 -25.43 1.81
C LYS A 3 -4.81 -25.70 3.27
N LEU A 4 -3.74 -26.49 3.45
CA LEU A 4 -3.15 -26.85 4.74
C LEU A 4 -2.57 -25.61 5.42
N LEU A 5 -2.91 -25.43 6.71
CA LEU A 5 -2.26 -24.50 7.61
C LEU A 5 -0.80 -24.95 7.83
N VAL A 6 0.17 -24.12 7.43
CA VAL A 6 1.56 -24.27 7.88
C VAL A 6 1.80 -23.22 8.97
N VAL A 7 1.80 -23.69 10.22
CA VAL A 7 2.22 -22.89 11.38
C VAL A 7 3.74 -22.93 11.44
N LEU A 8 4.39 -21.81 11.14
CA LEU A 8 5.83 -21.62 11.37
C LEU A 8 6.02 -20.93 12.72
N LEU A 9 6.44 -21.72 13.70
CA LEU A 9 6.93 -21.27 15.01
C LEU A 9 8.32 -20.65 14.84
N LEU A 10 8.42 -19.33 15.00
CA LEU A 10 9.68 -18.66 15.31
C LEU A 10 9.59 -18.07 16.71
N ALA A 11 10.28 -18.74 17.64
CA ALA A 11 10.54 -18.24 18.98
C ALA A 11 11.70 -17.25 18.94
N GLY A 12 11.47 -16.02 19.39
CA GLY A 12 12.55 -15.06 19.66
C GLY A 12 12.07 -13.61 19.79
N VAL A 13 12.14 -13.10 21.03
CA VAL A 13 11.84 -11.72 21.49
C VAL A 13 10.38 -11.45 21.84
N VAL A 14 10.13 -11.41 23.15
CA VAL A 14 8.88 -10.97 23.78
C VAL A 14 8.83 -9.44 23.77
N GLY A 15 7.87 -8.91 23.04
CA GLY A 15 7.34 -7.55 23.15
C GLY A 15 5.96 -7.56 22.49
N CYS A 16 4.91 -7.88 23.26
CA CYS A 16 3.53 -7.98 22.78
C CYS A 16 2.98 -6.59 22.41
N ALA A 17 3.32 -6.11 21.23
CA ALA A 17 2.66 -5.00 20.57
C ALA A 17 2.58 -5.34 19.08
N GLY A 18 1.45 -5.05 18.44
CA GLY A 18 1.33 -5.15 16.98
C GLY A 18 2.38 -4.30 16.26
N PRO A 19 2.38 -4.26 14.91
CA PRO A 19 3.39 -3.52 14.16
C PRO A 19 3.43 -2.06 14.62
N CYS A 20 4.63 -1.50 14.75
CA CYS A 20 4.74 -0.08 15.07
C CYS A 20 4.11 0.75 13.93
N PRO A 21 3.71 2.00 14.17
CA PRO A 21 3.10 2.86 13.15
C PRO A 21 3.95 3.01 11.87
N ALA A 22 5.28 3.10 11.99
CA ALA A 22 6.17 3.19 10.82
C ALA A 22 6.26 1.89 10.00
N GLU A 23 6.29 0.73 10.66
CA GLU A 23 6.25 -0.58 10.00
C GLU A 23 4.92 -0.79 9.28
N LEU A 24 3.83 -0.37 9.90
CA LEU A 24 2.50 -0.43 9.31
C LEU A 24 2.41 0.45 8.05
N GLY A 25 2.86 1.72 8.14
CA GLY A 25 2.92 2.61 6.99
C GLY A 25 3.78 2.05 5.84
N THR A 26 4.92 1.45 6.18
CA THR A 26 5.81 0.79 5.22
C THR A 26 5.12 -0.40 4.55
N THR A 27 4.47 -1.25 5.33
CA THR A 27 3.77 -2.45 4.86
C THR A 27 2.64 -2.08 3.90
N LEU A 28 1.85 -1.05 4.24
CA LEU A 28 0.74 -0.61 3.41
C LEU A 28 1.19 0.10 2.13
N ALA A 29 2.32 0.81 2.13
CA ALA A 29 2.93 1.33 0.91
C ALA A 29 3.37 0.19 -0.05
N LYS A 30 3.93 -0.90 0.49
CA LYS A 30 4.28 -2.09 -0.30
C LYS A 30 3.05 -2.79 -0.87
N LEU A 31 1.99 -2.91 -0.09
CA LEU A 31 0.71 -3.46 -0.53
C LEU A 31 0.15 -2.68 -1.72
N LEU A 32 0.14 -1.34 -1.65
CA LEU A 32 -0.34 -0.51 -2.77
C LEU A 32 0.51 -0.69 -4.03
N ALA A 33 1.83 -0.77 -3.89
CA ALA A 33 2.72 -0.99 -5.04
C ALA A 33 2.50 -2.39 -5.66
N GLN A 34 2.32 -3.41 -4.82
CA GLN A 34 2.00 -4.77 -5.26
C GLN A 34 0.65 -4.84 -5.98
N TYR A 35 -0.31 -4.00 -5.59
CA TYR A 35 -1.64 -3.96 -6.18
C TYR A 35 -1.71 -3.21 -7.52
N ALA A 36 -0.64 -2.52 -7.93
CA ALA A 36 -0.62 -1.71 -9.16
C ALA A 36 -1.04 -2.46 -10.44
N PRO A 37 -0.65 -3.73 -10.67
CA PRO A 37 -1.10 -4.47 -11.86
C PRO A 37 -2.62 -4.66 -11.94
N VAL A 38 -3.32 -4.73 -10.81
CA VAL A 38 -4.79 -4.84 -10.78
C VAL A 38 -5.43 -3.55 -11.28
N GLU A 39 -4.91 -2.39 -10.86
CA GLU A 39 -5.39 -1.09 -11.32
C GLU A 39 -5.08 -0.85 -12.81
N LEU A 40 -3.88 -1.23 -13.27
CA LEU A 40 -3.54 -1.17 -14.69
C LEU A 40 -4.45 -2.06 -15.54
N PHE A 41 -4.77 -3.26 -15.04
CA PHE A 41 -5.72 -4.16 -15.69
C PHE A 41 -7.12 -3.55 -15.76
N ARG A 42 -7.64 -2.99 -14.66
CA ARG A 42 -8.93 -2.30 -14.61
C ARG A 42 -9.00 -1.15 -15.63
N GLN A 43 -7.97 -0.31 -15.69
CA GLN A 43 -7.87 0.75 -16.69
C GLN A 43 -7.85 0.18 -18.12
N GLY A 44 -7.12 -0.91 -18.34
CA GLY A 44 -7.11 -1.65 -19.60
C GLY A 44 -8.48 -2.15 -20.01
N VAL A 45 -9.29 -2.66 -19.08
CA VAL A 45 -10.66 -3.13 -19.35
C VAL A 45 -11.53 -1.97 -19.82
N VAL A 46 -11.50 -0.84 -19.10
CA VAL A 46 -12.27 0.36 -19.47
C VAL A 46 -11.83 0.90 -20.83
N LEU A 47 -10.53 0.99 -21.09
CA LEU A 47 -10.00 1.43 -22.38
C LEU A 47 -10.39 0.51 -23.52
N TRP A 48 -10.36 -0.80 -23.30
CA TRP A 48 -10.81 -1.79 -24.27
C TRP A 48 -12.30 -1.59 -24.59
N GLN A 49 -13.16 -1.45 -23.59
CA GLN A 49 -14.61 -1.21 -23.79
C GLN A 49 -14.87 0.07 -24.59
N LEU A 50 -14.09 1.13 -24.38
CA LEU A 50 -14.28 2.42 -25.04
C LEU A 50 -13.72 2.49 -26.46
N SER A 51 -12.60 1.81 -26.72
CA SER A 51 -11.84 1.95 -27.98
C SER A 51 -11.89 0.74 -28.90
N GLY A 52 -12.32 -0.42 -28.42
CA GLY A 52 -12.23 -1.69 -29.15
C GLY A 52 -10.79 -2.16 -29.38
N ALA A 53 -9.83 -1.68 -28.59
CA ALA A 53 -8.44 -2.11 -28.62
C ALA A 53 -8.28 -3.61 -28.24
N GLN A 54 -7.04 -4.08 -28.09
CA GLN A 54 -6.80 -5.43 -27.59
C GLN A 54 -7.27 -5.53 -26.12
N PRO A 55 -8.04 -6.58 -25.75
CA PRO A 55 -8.42 -6.77 -24.36
C PRO A 55 -7.18 -7.07 -23.49
N PRO A 56 -7.15 -6.62 -22.23
CA PRO A 56 -5.98 -6.82 -21.37
C PRO A 56 -5.87 -8.29 -20.91
N GLU A 57 -4.63 -8.74 -20.69
CA GLU A 57 -4.36 -10.08 -20.15
C GLU A 57 -4.61 -10.13 -18.63
N PRO A 58 -5.42 -11.07 -18.11
CA PRO A 58 -5.78 -11.12 -16.70
C PRO A 58 -4.67 -11.66 -15.78
N GLY A 59 -3.74 -12.45 -16.32
CA GLY A 59 -2.72 -13.16 -15.52
C GLY A 59 -1.92 -12.29 -14.54
N PRO A 60 -1.34 -11.15 -14.97
CA PRO A 60 -0.62 -10.26 -14.05
C PRO A 60 -1.50 -9.67 -12.93
N ALA A 61 -2.77 -9.37 -13.22
CA ALA A 61 -3.71 -8.89 -12.21
C ALA A 61 -4.09 -9.98 -11.22
N LEU A 62 -4.27 -11.22 -11.70
CA LEU A 62 -4.55 -12.38 -10.85
C LEU A 62 -3.40 -12.64 -9.86
N LEU A 63 -2.15 -12.65 -10.34
CA LEU A 63 -0.99 -12.81 -9.47
C LEU A 63 -0.85 -11.68 -8.45
N ALA A 64 -1.18 -10.45 -8.86
CA ALA A 64 -1.13 -9.28 -7.98
C ALA A 64 -2.22 -9.33 -6.89
N VAL A 65 -3.45 -9.74 -7.21
CA VAL A 65 -4.52 -9.88 -6.21
C VAL A 65 -4.21 -11.00 -5.22
N GLN A 66 -3.66 -12.12 -5.68
CA GLN A 66 -3.22 -13.23 -4.83
C GLN A 66 -2.13 -12.79 -3.85
N GLY A 67 -1.10 -12.12 -4.36
CA GLY A 67 -0.03 -11.62 -3.51
C GLY A 67 -0.50 -10.52 -2.53
N ALA A 68 -1.45 -9.67 -2.94
CA ALA A 68 -2.07 -8.69 -2.06
C ALA A 68 -2.89 -9.38 -0.96
N TRP A 69 -3.65 -10.42 -1.30
CA TRP A 69 -4.40 -11.23 -0.33
C TRP A 69 -3.46 -11.85 0.70
N ASP A 70 -2.37 -12.48 0.28
CA ASP A 70 -1.37 -13.08 1.18
C ASP A 70 -0.74 -12.04 2.12
N SER A 71 -0.46 -10.83 1.60
CA SER A 71 0.11 -9.73 2.37
C SER A 71 -0.87 -9.19 3.42
N VAL A 72 -2.14 -9.02 3.03
CA VAL A 72 -3.20 -8.58 3.94
C VAL A 72 -3.51 -9.67 4.98
N GLN A 73 -3.46 -10.95 4.60
CA GLN A 73 -3.65 -12.07 5.52
C GLN A 73 -2.52 -12.12 6.56
N THR A 74 -1.28 -11.90 6.12
CA THR A 74 -0.12 -11.76 7.02
C THR A 74 -0.31 -10.59 7.97
N LEU A 75 -0.72 -9.43 7.45
CA LEU A 75 -1.01 -8.25 8.26
C LEU A 75 -2.11 -8.54 9.29
N SER A 76 -3.18 -9.25 8.91
CA SER A 76 -4.25 -9.65 9.83
C SER A 76 -3.73 -10.41 11.04
N LEU A 77 -2.78 -11.33 10.83
CA LEU A 77 -2.18 -12.12 11.91
C LEU A 77 -1.38 -11.23 12.85
N THR A 78 -0.57 -10.30 12.31
CA THR A 78 0.22 -9.37 13.13
C THR A 78 -0.64 -8.35 13.86
N LEU A 79 -1.75 -7.88 13.27
CA LEU A 79 -2.68 -6.95 13.92
C LEU A 79 -3.54 -7.61 15.00
N ALA A 80 -3.92 -8.88 14.82
CA ALA A 80 -4.67 -9.66 15.82
C ALA A 80 -3.90 -9.84 17.13
N GLU A 81 -2.60 -9.56 17.11
CA GLU A 81 -1.70 -9.55 18.26
C GLU A 81 -1.55 -8.14 18.90
N GLY A 82 -2.32 -7.10 18.48
CA GLY A 82 -2.12 -5.69 18.88
C GLY A 82 -3.36 -4.78 19.02
N GLU A 83 -3.12 -3.45 19.07
CA GLU A 83 -4.08 -2.37 19.44
C GLU A 83 -4.79 -1.67 18.26
N TRP A 84 -4.98 -2.34 17.11
CA TRP A 84 -5.46 -1.70 15.87
C TRP A 84 -6.88 -2.17 15.44
N PRO A 85 -7.95 -1.92 16.23
CA PRO A 85 -9.27 -2.47 15.95
C PRO A 85 -9.90 -1.97 14.64
N ASN A 86 -9.76 -0.69 14.30
CA ASN A 86 -10.34 -0.16 13.06
C ASN A 86 -9.58 -0.67 11.84
N THR A 87 -8.25 -0.74 11.95
CA THR A 87 -7.41 -1.31 10.90
C THR A 87 -7.71 -2.79 10.69
N LEU A 88 -7.92 -3.56 11.77
CA LEU A 88 -8.28 -4.98 11.67
C LEU A 88 -9.63 -5.18 10.95
N MET A 89 -10.64 -4.36 11.26
CA MET A 89 -11.90 -4.38 10.52
C MET A 89 -11.71 -4.07 9.02
N ALA A 90 -10.85 -3.12 8.69
CA ALA A 90 -10.53 -2.79 7.30
C ALA A 90 -9.78 -3.94 6.60
N VAL A 91 -8.90 -4.64 7.32
CA VAL A 91 -8.22 -5.85 6.83
C VAL A 91 -9.22 -6.95 6.48
N GLU A 92 -10.16 -7.25 7.38
CA GLU A 92 -11.19 -8.29 7.14
C GLU A 92 -12.05 -7.97 5.91
N LYS A 93 -12.48 -6.71 5.79
CA LYS A 93 -13.22 -6.24 4.60
C LYS A 93 -12.37 -6.38 3.33
N THR A 94 -11.09 -6.00 3.41
CA THR A 94 -10.18 -6.09 2.26
C THR A 94 -9.99 -7.54 1.82
N LEU A 95 -9.79 -8.48 2.75
CA LEU A 95 -9.67 -9.91 2.42
C LEU A 95 -10.91 -10.47 1.71
N GLN A 96 -12.11 -10.07 2.15
CA GLN A 96 -13.36 -10.49 1.51
C GLN A 96 -13.44 -10.00 0.07
N VAL A 97 -13.19 -8.71 -0.17
CA VAL A 97 -13.26 -8.14 -1.52
C VAL A 97 -12.14 -8.70 -2.41
N LEU A 98 -10.93 -8.87 -1.90
CA LEU A 98 -9.83 -9.46 -2.66
C LEU A 98 -10.12 -10.91 -3.09
N ALA A 99 -10.77 -11.70 -2.24
CA ALA A 99 -11.18 -13.06 -2.60
C ALA A 99 -12.24 -13.07 -3.72
N GLU A 100 -13.17 -12.12 -3.71
CA GLU A 100 -14.14 -11.95 -4.80
C GLU A 100 -13.46 -11.55 -6.12
N VAL A 101 -12.52 -10.58 -6.05
CA VAL A 101 -11.73 -10.15 -7.20
C VAL A 101 -10.91 -11.31 -7.77
N GLU A 102 -10.24 -12.09 -6.91
CA GLU A 102 -9.48 -13.28 -7.30
C GLU A 102 -10.37 -14.27 -8.06
N ALA A 103 -11.52 -14.65 -7.51
CA ALA A 103 -12.42 -15.61 -8.14
C ALA A 103 -12.90 -15.15 -9.53
N GLN A 104 -13.19 -13.85 -9.70
CA GLN A 104 -13.59 -13.30 -11.00
C GLN A 104 -12.43 -13.25 -12.01
N LEU A 105 -11.21 -13.00 -11.55
CA LEU A 105 -10.02 -13.03 -12.42
C LEU A 105 -9.63 -14.47 -12.80
N GLU A 106 -9.81 -15.44 -11.92
CA GLU A 106 -9.65 -16.87 -12.23
C GLU A 106 -10.67 -17.32 -13.28
N GLU A 107 -11.95 -17.00 -13.08
CA GLU A 107 -13.01 -17.30 -14.05
C GLU A 107 -12.71 -16.69 -15.43
N LEU A 108 -12.25 -15.43 -15.45
CA LEU A 108 -11.83 -14.77 -16.68
C LEU A 108 -10.61 -15.45 -17.32
N ALA A 109 -9.62 -15.87 -16.54
CA ALA A 109 -8.44 -16.57 -17.06
C ALA A 109 -8.79 -17.94 -17.67
N GLU A 110 -9.80 -18.62 -17.13
CA GLU A 110 -10.27 -19.92 -17.63
C GLU A 110 -11.14 -19.80 -18.89
N LEU A 111 -12.12 -18.89 -18.87
CA LEU A 111 -13.10 -18.74 -19.95
C LEU A 111 -12.59 -17.83 -21.09
N GLY A 112 -11.67 -16.93 -20.77
CA GLY A 112 -11.27 -15.82 -21.63
C GLY A 112 -12.39 -14.81 -21.87
N TRP A 113 -12.03 -13.69 -22.49
CA TRP A 113 -12.96 -12.59 -22.78
C TRP A 113 -14.16 -12.98 -23.65
N ALA A 114 -14.01 -14.00 -24.50
CA ALA A 114 -15.11 -14.50 -25.33
C ALA A 114 -16.21 -15.22 -24.53
N GLY A 115 -15.88 -15.69 -23.32
CA GLY A 115 -16.84 -16.29 -22.39
C GLY A 115 -17.62 -15.28 -21.54
N PHE A 116 -17.25 -13.99 -21.59
CA PHE A 116 -17.87 -12.94 -20.76
C PHE A 116 -18.88 -12.13 -21.57
N SER A 117 -20.08 -11.95 -21.01
CA SER A 117 -21.06 -10.97 -21.48
C SER A 117 -20.64 -9.55 -21.11
N SER A 118 -21.20 -8.54 -21.80
CA SER A 118 -20.94 -7.13 -21.47
C SER A 118 -21.27 -6.80 -20.01
N GLN A 119 -22.36 -7.37 -19.48
CA GLN A 119 -22.75 -7.19 -18.08
C GLN A 119 -21.72 -7.79 -17.10
N GLN A 120 -21.11 -8.93 -17.44
CA GLN A 120 -20.04 -9.52 -16.63
C GLN A 120 -18.77 -8.67 -16.68
N VAL A 121 -18.45 -8.06 -17.82
CA VAL A 121 -17.32 -7.12 -17.91
C VAL A 121 -17.54 -5.88 -17.04
N ASP A 122 -18.75 -5.30 -17.07
CA ASP A 122 -19.09 -4.14 -16.22
C ASP A 122 -19.06 -4.49 -14.72
N SER A 123 -19.50 -5.71 -14.39
CA SER A 123 -19.46 -6.24 -13.01
C SER A 123 -18.02 -6.44 -12.54
N LEU A 124 -17.16 -7.00 -13.39
CA LEU A 124 -15.73 -7.14 -13.13
C LEU A 124 -15.06 -5.77 -12.92
N ALA A 125 -15.34 -4.78 -13.79
CA ALA A 125 -14.78 -3.44 -13.65
C ALA A 125 -15.19 -2.76 -12.34
N SER A 126 -16.44 -2.95 -11.92
CA SER A 126 -16.97 -2.46 -10.64
C SER A 126 -16.31 -3.16 -9.45
N LEU A 127 -16.12 -4.48 -9.53
CA LEU A 127 -15.47 -5.26 -8.48
C LEU A 127 -13.98 -4.91 -8.32
N LEU A 128 -13.26 -4.70 -9.43
CA LEU A 128 -11.88 -4.22 -9.41
C LEU A 128 -11.76 -2.83 -8.77
N ALA A 129 -12.74 -1.94 -9.02
CA ALA A 129 -12.80 -0.65 -8.34
C ALA A 129 -13.05 -0.80 -6.83
N ALA A 130 -13.98 -1.68 -6.43
CA ALA A 130 -14.23 -1.98 -5.02
C ALA A 130 -12.99 -2.59 -4.34
N GLY A 131 -12.23 -3.42 -5.04
CA GLY A 131 -10.94 -3.94 -4.56
C GLY A 131 -9.93 -2.84 -4.29
N ARG A 132 -9.80 -1.88 -5.22
CA ARG A 132 -8.95 -0.70 -5.01
C ARG A 132 -9.41 0.14 -3.81
N GLU A 133 -10.71 0.42 -3.71
CA GLU A 133 -11.29 1.18 -2.60
C GLU A 133 -11.08 0.49 -1.25
N ALA A 134 -11.13 -0.84 -1.20
CA ALA A 134 -10.87 -1.59 0.03
C ALA A 134 -9.40 -1.45 0.47
N VAL A 135 -8.44 -1.58 -0.45
CA VAL A 135 -7.01 -1.40 -0.16
C VAL A 135 -6.71 0.04 0.26
N ASP A 136 -7.30 1.04 -0.40
CA ASP A 136 -7.18 2.45 0.01
C ASP A 136 -7.81 2.70 1.39
N GLY A 137 -8.99 2.11 1.65
CA GLY A 137 -9.67 2.18 2.94
C GLY A 137 -8.84 1.58 4.07
N LEU A 138 -8.09 0.52 3.82
CA LEU A 138 -7.15 -0.06 4.79
C LEU A 138 -6.02 0.92 5.14
N VAL A 139 -5.44 1.60 4.15
CA VAL A 139 -4.41 2.62 4.37
C VAL A 139 -4.96 3.79 5.21
N LEU A 140 -6.17 4.24 4.90
CA LEU A 140 -6.82 5.33 5.62
C LEU A 140 -7.12 4.94 7.07
N ALA A 141 -7.70 3.76 7.31
CA ALA A 141 -8.00 3.26 8.65
C ALA A 141 -6.74 3.19 9.52
N ALA A 142 -5.65 2.64 8.98
CA ALA A 142 -4.36 2.58 9.66
C ALA A 142 -3.80 3.98 9.98
N GLY A 143 -3.88 4.91 9.03
CA GLY A 143 -3.39 6.27 9.22
C GLY A 143 -4.17 7.06 10.26
N GLU A 144 -5.50 6.91 10.27
CA GLU A 144 -6.39 7.56 11.25
C GLU A 144 -6.19 6.99 12.65
N GLU A 145 -6.04 5.68 12.77
CA GLU A 145 -5.79 5.02 14.05
C GLU A 145 -4.39 5.38 14.60
N ALA A 146 -3.38 5.48 13.72
CA ALA A 146 -2.04 5.93 14.10
C ALA A 146 -2.06 7.38 14.61
N GLU A 147 -2.83 8.25 13.94
CA GLU A 147 -3.04 9.64 14.38
C GLU A 147 -3.73 9.70 15.74
N ALA A 148 -4.76 8.89 15.97
CA ALA A 148 -5.46 8.81 17.25
C ALA A 148 -4.54 8.33 18.39
N ALA A 149 -3.57 7.46 18.08
CA ALA A 149 -2.53 7.01 19.00
C ALA A 149 -1.38 8.01 19.18
N GLY A 150 -1.41 9.17 18.52
CA GLY A 150 -0.37 10.20 18.60
C GLY A 150 0.90 9.89 17.80
N ALA A 151 0.87 8.87 16.93
CA ALA A 151 1.99 8.41 16.12
C ALA A 151 1.69 8.44 14.61
N GLY A 152 0.74 9.29 14.22
CA GLY A 152 0.34 9.47 12.82
C GLY A 152 1.49 9.97 11.96
N TRP A 153 2.39 10.80 12.50
CA TRP A 153 3.48 11.37 11.72
C TRP A 153 4.48 10.32 11.26
N GLU A 154 4.85 9.40 12.15
CA GLU A 154 5.73 8.26 11.87
C GLU A 154 5.14 7.35 10.80
N PHE A 155 3.84 7.04 10.90
CA PHE A 155 3.11 6.29 9.88
C PHE A 155 3.18 6.99 8.52
N GLN A 156 2.82 8.28 8.47
CA GLN A 156 2.71 9.05 7.23
C GLN A 156 4.07 9.22 6.54
N VAL A 157 5.14 9.48 7.32
CA VAL A 157 6.50 9.63 6.77
C VAL A 157 7.07 8.30 6.29
N ALA A 158 6.85 7.20 7.02
CA ALA A 158 7.28 5.88 6.59
C ALA A 158 6.54 5.44 5.32
N PHE A 159 5.22 5.66 5.27
CA PHE A 159 4.39 5.40 4.09
C PHE A 159 4.86 6.19 2.87
N LEU A 160 5.07 7.51 3.03
CA LEU A 160 5.59 8.38 1.97
C LEU A 160 6.95 7.89 1.49
N SER A 161 7.89 7.69 2.41
CA SER A 161 9.27 7.30 2.11
C SER A 161 9.32 5.97 1.37
N GLN A 162 8.57 4.98 1.85
CA GLN A 162 8.48 3.69 1.19
C GLN A 162 7.84 3.78 -0.19
N THR A 163 6.85 4.66 -0.39
CA THR A 163 6.25 4.92 -1.71
C THR A 163 7.26 5.53 -2.70
N VAL A 164 8.09 6.47 -2.25
CA VAL A 164 9.17 7.03 -3.09
C VAL A 164 10.15 5.94 -3.51
N LEU A 165 10.54 5.07 -2.57
CA LEU A 165 11.51 3.99 -2.81
C LEU A 165 10.97 2.90 -3.75
N LEU A 166 9.66 2.66 -3.75
CA LEU A 166 9.00 1.68 -4.63
C LEU A 166 8.68 2.24 -6.02
N SER A 167 8.80 3.56 -6.23
CA SER A 167 8.42 4.19 -7.49
C SER A 167 9.29 3.67 -8.64
N PRO A 168 8.69 3.15 -9.73
CA PRO A 168 9.44 2.71 -10.90
C PRO A 168 10.00 3.92 -11.65
N GLY A 169 11.28 3.88 -12.01
CA GLY A 169 11.94 5.01 -12.67
C GLY A 169 11.92 6.27 -11.79
N THR A 170 12.01 7.46 -12.40
CA THR A 170 12.03 8.72 -11.65
C THR A 170 10.70 8.94 -10.91
N PRO A 171 10.70 9.08 -9.57
CA PRO A 171 9.47 9.21 -8.79
C PRO A 171 8.70 10.48 -9.17
N TYR A 172 7.38 10.35 -9.33
CA TYR A 172 6.48 11.50 -9.39
C TYR A 172 5.81 11.69 -8.02
N LEU A 173 6.33 12.66 -7.26
CA LEU A 173 5.91 12.93 -5.90
C LEU A 173 4.71 13.89 -5.89
N ASN A 174 3.50 13.37 -6.11
CA ASN A 174 2.28 14.17 -6.04
C ASN A 174 1.76 14.25 -4.60
N LEU A 175 2.18 15.27 -3.85
CA LEU A 175 1.80 15.44 -2.46
C LEU A 175 0.72 16.52 -2.33
N ALA A 176 -0.44 16.12 -1.81
CA ALA A 176 -1.53 17.04 -1.58
C ALA A 176 -1.12 18.18 -0.61
N PRO A 177 -1.52 19.45 -0.84
CA PRO A 177 -1.09 20.58 -0.01
C PRO A 177 -1.37 20.39 1.49
N GLN A 178 -2.52 19.81 1.84
CA GLN A 178 -2.87 19.51 3.23
C GLN A 178 -1.94 18.47 3.87
N TRP A 179 -1.41 17.53 3.09
CA TRP A 179 -0.48 16.54 3.57
C TRP A 179 0.91 17.14 3.79
N ILE A 180 1.35 18.02 2.88
CA ILE A 180 2.58 18.80 3.06
C ILE A 180 2.50 19.66 4.34
N ASP A 181 1.37 20.34 4.55
CA ASP A 181 1.15 21.14 5.75
C ASP A 181 1.16 20.29 7.03
N TYR A 182 0.54 19.12 7.00
CA TYR A 182 0.58 18.16 8.10
C TYR A 182 2.02 17.76 8.43
N LEU A 183 2.79 17.32 7.42
CA LEU A 183 4.16 16.84 7.59
C LEU A 183 5.09 17.94 8.14
N ARG A 184 4.88 19.20 7.75
CA ARG A 184 5.67 20.35 8.22
C ARG A 184 5.34 20.79 9.65
N ARG A 185 4.06 20.81 10.02
CA ARG A 185 3.63 21.36 11.31
C ARG A 185 3.78 20.39 12.48
N ARG A 186 3.88 19.10 12.18
CA ARG A 186 3.95 18.04 13.18
C ARG A 186 5.27 17.31 13.22
N VAL A 187 6.35 17.95 12.73
CA VAL A 187 7.69 17.40 12.84
C VAL A 187 8.02 17.16 14.32
N PRO A 188 8.31 15.91 14.73
CA PRO A 188 8.61 15.62 16.12
C PRO A 188 9.94 16.23 16.57
N GLU A 189 10.04 16.64 17.83
CA GLU A 189 11.26 17.24 18.40
C GLU A 189 12.47 16.29 18.37
N TRP A 190 12.21 14.98 18.41
CA TRP A 190 13.25 13.96 18.37
C TRP A 190 13.90 13.82 16.99
N LEU A 191 13.31 14.36 15.93
CA LEU A 191 13.83 14.20 14.58
C LEU A 191 15.13 14.97 14.40
N ALA A 192 16.23 14.24 14.19
CA ALA A 192 17.54 14.81 13.94
C ALA A 192 17.54 15.77 12.73
N ALA A 193 18.47 16.73 12.71
CA ALA A 193 18.60 17.71 11.64
C ALA A 193 18.68 17.07 10.24
N SER A 194 19.40 15.96 10.10
CA SER A 194 19.49 15.18 8.87
C SER A 194 18.14 14.61 8.39
N GLY A 195 17.26 14.25 9.33
CA GLY A 195 15.89 13.83 9.04
C GLY A 195 15.02 15.00 8.61
N GLN A 196 15.14 16.16 9.26
CA GLN A 196 14.42 17.37 8.87
C GLN A 196 14.83 17.84 7.46
N GLU A 197 16.13 17.83 7.15
CA GLU A 197 16.67 18.15 5.83
C GLU A 197 16.13 17.18 4.76
N ALA A 198 16.12 15.88 5.05
CA ALA A 198 15.58 14.88 4.14
C ALA A 198 14.07 15.09 3.87
N LEU A 199 13.29 15.43 4.89
CA LEU A 199 11.87 15.76 4.70
C LEU A 199 11.68 17.01 3.84
N GLN A 200 12.47 18.06 4.08
CA GLN A 200 12.39 19.28 3.27
C GLN A 200 12.78 19.02 1.82
N GLU A 201 13.81 18.19 1.56
CA GLU A 201 14.18 17.78 0.21
C GLU A 201 12.98 17.11 -0.49
N LEU A 202 12.34 16.11 0.12
CA LEU A 202 11.17 15.46 -0.48
C LEU A 202 10.03 16.45 -0.78
N ILE A 203 9.76 17.37 0.14
CA ILE A 203 8.71 18.38 -0.05
C ILE A 203 9.09 19.35 -1.19
N GLN A 204 10.35 19.79 -1.30
CA GLN A 204 10.81 20.66 -2.38
C GLN A 204 10.80 19.98 -3.75
N LEU A 205 11.01 18.67 -3.78
CA LEU A 205 10.93 17.85 -4.99
C LEU A 205 9.48 17.47 -5.35
N SER A 206 8.51 17.69 -4.47
CA SER A 206 7.11 17.35 -4.74
C SER A 206 6.44 18.25 -5.78
N ASN A 207 5.38 17.73 -6.41
CA ASN A 207 4.46 18.42 -7.31
C ASN A 207 5.12 19.04 -8.55
N ARG A 208 6.21 18.43 -9.04
CA ARG A 208 6.88 18.80 -10.29
C ARG A 208 7.55 17.60 -10.94
N ASN A 209 7.88 17.75 -12.23
CA ASN A 209 8.67 16.75 -12.94
C ASN A 209 10.12 16.80 -12.44
N LEU A 210 10.66 15.62 -12.11
CA LEU A 210 12.01 15.47 -11.63
C LEU A 210 12.95 15.02 -12.74
N SER A 211 14.18 15.51 -12.72
CA SER A 211 15.27 14.90 -13.49
C SER A 211 15.66 13.54 -12.87
N PRO A 212 16.40 12.67 -13.58
CA PRO A 212 16.93 11.42 -13.01
C PRO A 212 17.79 11.65 -11.76
N GLU A 213 18.61 12.71 -11.75
CA GLU A 213 19.43 13.09 -10.59
C GLU A 213 18.57 13.55 -9.41
N GLU A 214 17.52 14.35 -9.67
CA GLU A 214 16.56 14.75 -8.64
C GLU A 214 15.77 13.55 -8.11
N GLY A 215 15.43 12.60 -8.97
CA GLY A 215 14.81 11.34 -8.57
C GLY A 215 15.69 10.53 -7.62
N GLU A 216 17.00 10.50 -7.86
CA GLU A 216 17.94 9.82 -6.96
C GLU A 216 18.11 10.56 -5.64
N ARG A 217 18.14 11.91 -5.65
CA ARG A 217 18.11 12.70 -4.42
C ARG A 217 16.85 12.42 -3.59
N ALA A 218 15.69 12.31 -4.24
CA ALA A 218 14.44 11.94 -3.58
C ALA A 218 14.54 10.56 -2.92
N ARG A 219 15.09 9.55 -3.61
CA ARG A 219 15.27 8.21 -3.02
C ARG A 219 16.23 8.22 -1.84
N GLN A 220 17.33 8.95 -1.93
CA GLN A 220 18.27 9.06 -0.81
C GLN A 220 17.63 9.74 0.40
N ALA A 221 16.86 10.80 0.19
CA ALA A 221 16.11 11.47 1.25
C ALA A 221 15.06 10.53 1.89
N ALA A 222 14.28 9.84 1.07
CA ALA A 222 13.31 8.84 1.53
C ALA A 222 13.98 7.68 2.30
N GLY A 223 15.11 7.17 1.81
CA GLY A 223 15.86 6.11 2.49
C GLY A 223 16.30 6.52 3.89
N ARG A 224 16.86 7.73 4.04
CA ARG A 224 17.26 8.28 5.34
C ARG A 224 16.07 8.44 6.29
N LEU A 225 14.95 8.98 5.80
CA LEU A 225 13.75 9.12 6.62
C LEU A 225 13.22 7.76 7.08
N LEU A 226 13.13 6.80 6.17
CA LEU A 226 12.63 5.46 6.48
C LEU A 226 13.51 4.76 7.52
N GLU A 227 14.83 4.85 7.38
CA GLU A 227 15.79 4.30 8.37
C GLU A 227 15.56 4.92 9.76
N LEU A 228 15.40 6.24 9.85
CA LEU A 228 15.11 6.93 11.10
C LEU A 228 13.76 6.50 11.70
N MET A 229 12.72 6.31 10.87
CA MET A 229 11.40 5.90 11.35
C MET A 229 11.43 4.47 11.90
N LEU A 230 12.02 3.54 11.15
CA LEU A 230 12.09 2.13 11.52
C LEU A 230 13.04 1.89 12.70
N GLY A 231 14.10 2.68 12.83
CA GLY A 231 15.01 2.62 13.98
C GLY A 231 14.31 2.85 15.33
N ARG A 232 13.20 3.59 15.35
CA ARG A 232 12.40 3.82 16.56
C ARG A 232 11.50 2.63 16.94
N CYS A 233 11.16 1.78 15.99
CA CYS A 233 10.34 0.60 16.25
C CYS A 233 11.07 -0.47 17.05
N GLY A 234 12.41 -0.48 16.99
CA GLY A 234 13.27 -1.39 17.76
C GLY A 234 13.52 -1.01 19.22
N GLY A 235 12.85 0.02 19.77
CA GLY A 235 12.99 0.41 21.19
C GLY A 235 14.24 1.25 21.52
N GLY A 236 14.66 2.12 20.59
CA GLY A 236 15.78 3.04 20.85
C GLY A 236 15.34 4.26 21.67
N ASP A 237 15.61 4.21 22.98
CA ASP A 237 15.92 5.41 23.78
C ASP A 237 17.31 5.96 23.41
#